data_AF-A0A9E3BFR1-F1
#
_entry.id   AF-A0A9E3BFR1-F1
#
_cell.length_a   1.000
_cell.length_b   1.000
_cell.length_c   1.000
_cell.angle_alpha   90.00
_cell.angle_beta   90.00
_cell.angle_gamma   90.00
#
_symmetry.space_group_name_H-M   'P 1'
#
loop_
_entity.id
_entity.type
_entity.pdbx_description
1 polymer ?
#
loop_
_entity_poly.entity_id
_entity_poly.type
_entity_poly.pdbx_seq_one_letter_code
_entity_poly.pdbx_strand_id
1 'polypeptide(L)'
;MKRISRTSALVIMTLFLLAGIFLQAGTAHAQLFHPQQNTASTVDRDADGKQVVAYFTQWGIYQRNYLVKNIVTSGTAAKLTVLDYAFANISSNLQCASGDTWADYQKPFTADQAVNGVADTSTQPLAGNFNQLKELKALYPKLKIIISIGGWTWSAHFSAAASPQNVSSFVHSCIDQYILGNQAGPGSM
;
A
#
# COMPACT_ATOMS: atom_id res chain seq x y z
N MET A 1 41.05 57.08 24.65
CA MET A 1 42.49 56.73 24.76
C MET A 1 42.68 55.42 24.01
N LYS A 2 43.39 55.21 22.87
CA LYS A 2 44.30 55.92 21.94
C LYS A 2 43.68 55.80 20.52
N ARG A 3 43.41 56.88 19.78
CA ARG A 3 44.22 57.54 18.72
C ARG A 3 44.67 56.63 17.55
N ILE A 4 44.10 56.81 16.34
CA ILE A 4 44.65 57.50 15.13
C ILE A 4 45.64 56.61 14.34
N SER A 5 45.79 56.59 13.01
CA SER A 5 45.04 56.89 11.78
C SER A 5 46.09 56.81 10.63
N ARG A 6 45.68 56.34 9.45
CA ARG A 6 46.08 56.82 8.11
C ARG A 6 47.44 56.45 7.46
N THR A 7 47.32 56.16 6.15
CA THR A 7 48.24 56.37 4.99
C THR A 7 49.48 55.46 4.92
N SER A 8 49.85 54.82 3.80
CA SER A 8 49.98 55.33 2.43
C SER A 8 49.93 54.22 1.38
N ALA A 9 49.54 54.58 0.16
CA ALA A 9 49.61 53.76 -1.04
C ALA A 9 51.06 53.62 -1.55
N LEU A 10 51.41 52.48 -2.15
CA LEU A 10 52.42 52.44 -3.21
C LEU A 10 52.05 51.36 -4.25
N VAL A 11 52.03 51.82 -5.49
CA VAL A 11 51.72 51.10 -6.73
C VAL A 11 53.00 50.45 -7.25
N ILE A 12 52.97 49.17 -7.62
CA ILE A 12 53.91 48.58 -8.57
C ILE A 12 53.11 47.78 -9.62
N MET A 13 53.09 48.35 -10.82
CA MET A 13 52.61 47.81 -12.10
C MET A 13 53.83 47.11 -12.73
N THR A 14 53.87 45.83 -13.10
CA THR A 14 53.48 45.26 -14.40
C THR A 14 54.15 43.88 -14.53
N LEU A 15 53.46 42.85 -15.04
CA LEU A 15 53.74 42.20 -16.34
C LEU A 15 52.75 41.05 -16.58
N PHE A 16 52.06 41.10 -17.72
CA PHE A 16 51.16 40.09 -18.23
C PHE A 16 51.92 38.85 -18.73
N LEU A 17 51.39 37.65 -18.47
CA LEU A 17 51.47 36.53 -19.41
C LEU A 17 50.28 35.58 -19.22
N LEU A 18 49.69 35.24 -20.37
CA LEU A 18 48.45 34.49 -20.57
C LEU A 18 48.55 33.05 -20.07
N ALA A 19 47.48 32.54 -19.46
CA ALA A 19 47.00 31.17 -19.69
C ALA A 19 45.62 30.94 -19.04
N GLY A 20 44.65 30.52 -19.86
CA GLY A 20 43.61 29.59 -19.40
C GLY A 20 42.33 30.20 -18.87
N ILE A 21 41.44 30.60 -19.78
CA ILE A 21 40.00 30.55 -19.53
C ILE A 21 39.64 29.07 -19.32
N PHE A 22 39.26 28.68 -18.09
CA PHE A 22 38.50 27.45 -17.87
C PHE A 22 37.06 27.83 -17.55
N LEU A 23 36.22 27.80 -18.58
CA LEU A 23 34.78 27.61 -18.44
C LEU A 23 34.59 26.22 -17.82
N GLN A 24 34.22 26.14 -16.54
CA GLN A 24 33.59 24.92 -16.04
C GLN A 24 32.13 24.93 -16.50
N ALA A 25 31.89 24.32 -17.66
CA ALA A 25 30.58 23.82 -18.01
C ALA A 25 30.18 22.79 -16.96
N GLY A 26 29.17 23.09 -16.14
CA GLY A 26 28.58 22.12 -15.24
C GLY A 26 28.04 20.95 -16.07
N THR A 27 28.70 19.80 -15.98
CA THR A 27 28.17 18.55 -16.54
C THR A 27 26.97 18.14 -15.70
N ALA A 28 25.77 18.51 -16.16
CA ALA A 28 24.54 17.88 -15.74
C ALA A 28 24.70 16.37 -16.02
N HIS A 29 24.84 15.59 -14.96
CA HIS A 29 24.80 14.14 -15.07
C HIS A 29 23.35 13.80 -15.44
N ALA A 30 23.12 13.49 -16.72
CA ALA A 30 21.90 12.84 -17.15
C ALA A 30 21.87 11.47 -16.45
N GLN A 31 21.16 11.39 -15.33
CA GLN A 31 20.83 10.13 -14.71
C GLN A 31 19.99 9.37 -15.72
N LEU A 32 20.52 8.27 -16.24
CA LEU A 32 19.78 7.34 -17.06
C LEU A 32 18.59 6.86 -16.22
N PHE A 33 17.38 7.25 -16.64
CA PHE A 33 16.17 6.57 -16.22
C PHE A 33 16.28 5.13 -16.72
N HIS A 34 16.73 4.24 -15.85
CA HIS A 34 16.49 2.82 -16.03
C HIS A 34 15.00 2.61 -15.77
N PRO A 35 14.18 2.21 -16.76
CA PRO A 35 12.87 1.69 -16.44
C PRO A 35 13.10 0.51 -15.50
N GLN A 36 12.67 0.65 -14.25
CA GLN A 36 12.49 -0.51 -13.39
C GLN A 36 11.52 -1.40 -14.14
N GLN A 37 12.03 -2.54 -14.64
CA GLN A 37 11.18 -3.59 -15.15
C GLN A 37 10.27 -3.97 -13.98
N ASN A 38 9.02 -3.52 -14.04
CA ASN A 38 7.95 -4.09 -13.23
C ASN A 38 7.89 -5.57 -13.60
N THR A 39 8.62 -6.41 -12.86
CA THR A 39 8.30 -7.82 -12.78
C THR A 39 6.93 -7.87 -12.14
N ALA A 40 5.87 -7.84 -12.97
CA ALA A 40 4.52 -8.09 -12.54
C ALA A 40 4.57 -9.33 -11.65
N SER A 41 4.26 -9.16 -10.36
CA SER A 41 4.42 -10.19 -9.34
C SER A 41 3.84 -11.49 -9.86
N THR A 42 4.69 -12.46 -10.23
CA THR A 42 4.24 -13.74 -10.78
C THR A 42 3.26 -14.33 -9.81
N VAL A 43 1.98 -14.39 -10.19
CA VAL A 43 0.99 -15.10 -9.39
C VAL A 43 1.40 -16.56 -9.49
N ASP A 44 1.73 -17.17 -8.35
CA ASP A 44 2.00 -18.60 -8.27
C ASP A 44 0.78 -19.28 -8.90
N ARG A 45 1.05 -19.88 -10.05
CA ARG A 45 0.04 -20.59 -10.82
C ARG A 45 -0.09 -22.00 -10.26
N ASP A 46 -1.23 -22.62 -10.46
CA ASP A 46 -1.42 -24.02 -10.10
C ASP A 46 -0.50 -24.94 -10.92
N ALA A 47 -0.56 -26.25 -10.67
CA ALA A 47 0.26 -27.24 -11.35
C ALA A 47 0.10 -27.22 -12.89
N ASP A 48 -1.01 -26.70 -13.40
CA ASP A 48 -1.32 -26.57 -14.83
C ASP A 48 -0.99 -25.17 -15.39
N GLY A 49 -0.41 -24.28 -14.57
CA GLY A 49 -0.11 -22.92 -14.98
C GLY A 49 -1.35 -22.01 -15.06
N LYS A 50 -2.45 -22.34 -14.37
CA LYS A 50 -3.68 -21.56 -14.28
C LYS A 50 -3.81 -20.84 -12.94
N GLN A 51 -4.74 -19.90 -12.87
CA GLN A 51 -5.13 -19.26 -11.61
C GLN A 51 -6.51 -19.76 -11.20
N VAL A 52 -6.62 -20.19 -9.95
CA VAL A 52 -7.89 -20.46 -9.28
C VAL A 52 -8.15 -19.31 -8.30
N VAL A 53 -9.21 -18.55 -8.57
CA VAL A 53 -9.58 -17.34 -7.82
C VAL A 53 -10.93 -17.55 -7.15
N ALA A 54 -11.05 -17.18 -5.88
CA ALA A 54 -12.32 -17.18 -5.16
C ALA A 54 -12.53 -15.88 -4.41
N TYR A 55 -13.77 -15.40 -4.40
CA TYR A 55 -14.17 -14.25 -3.59
C TYR A 55 -14.48 -14.67 -2.15
N PHE A 56 -13.97 -13.92 -1.18
CA PHE A 56 -14.40 -13.95 0.21
C PHE A 56 -15.16 -12.66 0.53
N THR A 57 -16.42 -12.78 0.91
CA THR A 57 -17.26 -11.63 1.21
C THR A 57 -17.09 -11.18 2.66
N GLN A 58 -16.80 -9.89 2.86
CA GLN A 58 -16.67 -9.21 4.14
C GLN A 58 -17.83 -9.55 5.09
N TRP A 59 -19.06 -9.46 4.60
CA TRP A 59 -20.28 -9.70 5.37
C TRP A 59 -20.61 -11.19 5.60
N GLY A 60 -19.80 -12.11 5.06
CA GLY A 60 -19.97 -13.55 5.22
C GLY A 60 -19.89 -14.01 6.68
N ILE A 61 -19.19 -13.24 7.53
CA ILE A 61 -18.96 -13.58 8.93
C ILE A 61 -20.15 -13.37 9.86
N TYR A 62 -21.21 -12.72 9.39
CA TYR A 62 -22.42 -12.45 10.18
C TYR A 62 -23.38 -13.63 10.11
N GLN A 63 -24.61 -13.42 9.64
CA GLN A 63 -25.66 -14.45 9.57
C GLN A 63 -25.23 -15.70 8.80
N ARG A 64 -24.39 -15.56 7.78
CA ARG A 64 -23.88 -16.67 6.97
C ARG A 64 -22.87 -17.53 7.72
N ASN A 65 -22.28 -16.99 8.79
CA ASN A 65 -21.29 -17.63 9.65
C ASN A 65 -20.18 -18.34 8.85
N TYR A 66 -19.76 -17.73 7.75
CA TYR A 66 -18.66 -18.23 6.92
C TYR A 66 -17.43 -17.37 7.20
N LEU A 67 -16.50 -17.93 7.98
CA LEU A 67 -15.28 -17.30 8.46
C LEU A 67 -14.09 -17.66 7.56
N VAL A 68 -13.00 -16.90 7.64
CA VAL A 68 -11.74 -17.23 6.94
C VAL A 68 -11.24 -18.63 7.33
N LYS A 69 -11.46 -19.06 8.58
CA LYS A 69 -11.18 -20.43 9.05
C LYS A 69 -11.85 -21.50 8.20
N ASN A 70 -13.05 -21.26 7.67
CA ASN A 70 -13.75 -22.23 6.83
C ASN A 70 -13.02 -22.52 5.50
N ILE A 71 -12.20 -21.57 5.01
CA ILE A 71 -11.36 -21.78 3.82
C ILE A 71 -10.29 -22.84 4.12
N VAL A 72 -9.75 -22.84 5.34
CA VAL A 72 -8.77 -23.83 5.81
C VAL A 72 -9.45 -25.17 6.09
N THR A 73 -10.50 -25.19 6.93
CA THR A 73 -11.11 -26.43 7.40
C THR A 73 -11.85 -27.21 6.31
N SER A 74 -12.29 -26.53 5.24
CA SER A 74 -12.84 -27.19 4.05
C SER A 74 -11.78 -27.76 3.10
N GLY A 75 -10.50 -27.47 3.31
CA GLY A 75 -9.41 -27.81 2.39
C GLY A 75 -9.35 -26.93 1.13
N THR A 76 -10.15 -25.87 1.06
CA THR A 76 -10.20 -24.96 -0.10
C THR A 76 -8.92 -24.14 -0.26
N ALA A 77 -8.31 -23.72 0.85
CA ALA A 77 -7.10 -22.89 0.83
C ALA A 77 -5.95 -23.49 -0.01
N ALA A 78 -5.78 -24.82 0.02
CA ALA A 78 -4.74 -25.52 -0.74
C ALA A 78 -5.00 -25.56 -2.26
N LYS A 79 -6.22 -25.24 -2.70
CA LYS A 79 -6.64 -25.26 -4.11
C LYS A 79 -6.64 -23.87 -4.75
N LEU A 80 -6.58 -22.82 -3.94
CA LEU A 80 -6.63 -21.45 -4.42
C LEU A 80 -5.24 -20.92 -4.75
N THR A 81 -5.16 -20.16 -5.83
CA THR A 81 -3.99 -19.32 -6.13
C THR A 81 -4.20 -17.88 -5.64
N VAL A 82 -5.46 -17.41 -5.66
CA VAL A 82 -5.85 -16.06 -5.26
C VAL A 82 -7.13 -16.13 -4.44
N LEU A 83 -7.15 -15.42 -3.33
CA LEU A 83 -8.34 -15.08 -2.56
C LEU A 83 -8.60 -13.59 -2.74
N ASP A 84 -9.78 -13.24 -3.25
CA ASP A 84 -10.19 -11.86 -3.49
C ASP A 84 -11.16 -11.40 -2.39
N TYR A 85 -10.72 -10.43 -1.57
CA TYR A 85 -11.54 -9.87 -0.50
C TYR A 85 -12.55 -8.86 -1.05
N ALA A 86 -13.82 -9.17 -0.89
CA ALA A 86 -14.95 -8.37 -1.38
C ALA A 86 -15.67 -7.67 -0.22
N PHE A 87 -15.80 -6.34 -0.19
CA PHE A 87 -15.22 -5.35 -1.10
C PHE A 87 -14.63 -4.19 -0.27
N ALA A 88 -13.69 -3.46 -0.86
CA ALA A 88 -13.41 -2.09 -0.46
C ALA A 88 -14.42 -1.14 -1.12
N ASN A 89 -14.83 -0.09 -0.42
CA ASN A 89 -15.69 0.97 -0.95
C ASN A 89 -14.83 2.15 -1.47
N ILE A 90 -15.47 3.04 -2.24
CA ILE A 90 -14.94 4.36 -2.59
C ILE A 90 -15.83 5.38 -1.87
N SER A 91 -15.26 6.15 -0.96
CA SER A 91 -15.98 7.17 -0.20
C SER A 91 -16.44 8.32 -1.09
N SER A 92 -17.33 9.17 -0.57
CA SER A 92 -17.76 10.42 -1.23
C SER A 92 -16.59 11.38 -1.51
N ASN A 93 -15.48 11.23 -0.78
CA ASN A 93 -14.25 12.00 -0.97
C ASN A 93 -13.32 11.38 -2.03
N LEU A 94 -13.80 10.37 -2.76
CA LEU A 94 -13.09 9.68 -3.86
C LEU A 94 -11.83 8.92 -3.39
N GLN A 95 -11.82 8.49 -2.13
CA GLN A 95 -10.76 7.70 -1.54
C GLN A 95 -11.24 6.27 -1.27
N CYS A 96 -10.32 5.31 -1.29
CA CYS A 96 -10.58 3.97 -0.78
C CYS A 96 -11.05 4.03 0.68
N ALA A 97 -12.00 3.17 1.02
CA ALA A 97 -12.56 3.11 2.36
C ALA A 97 -13.03 1.69 2.68
N SER A 98 -12.95 1.32 3.96
CA SER A 98 -13.64 0.11 4.44
C SER A 98 -15.15 0.34 4.41
N GLY A 99 -15.90 -0.64 3.89
CA GLY A 99 -17.37 -0.62 3.93
C GLY A 99 -17.95 -1.06 5.27
N ASP A 100 -17.15 -1.75 6.10
CA ASP A 100 -17.52 -2.26 7.42
C ASP A 100 -16.23 -2.50 8.22
N THR A 101 -15.83 -1.49 8.98
CA THR A 101 -14.59 -1.51 9.77
C THR A 101 -14.65 -2.57 10.87
N TRP A 102 -15.84 -2.90 11.35
CA TRP A 102 -16.05 -3.93 12.34
C TRP A 102 -15.65 -5.30 11.78
N ALA A 103 -16.22 -5.68 10.64
CA ALA A 103 -15.86 -6.93 9.98
C ALA A 103 -14.40 -6.96 9.52
N ASP A 104 -13.90 -5.85 8.97
CA ASP A 104 -12.57 -5.81 8.36
C ASP A 104 -11.47 -5.96 9.39
N TYR A 105 -11.46 -5.17 10.47
CA TYR A 105 -10.30 -5.10 11.36
C TYR A 105 -10.57 -4.91 12.85
N GLN A 106 -11.82 -4.84 13.31
CA GLN A 106 -12.11 -4.58 14.74
C GLN A 106 -12.76 -5.77 15.47
N LYS A 107 -13.52 -6.62 14.78
CA LYS A 107 -14.23 -7.74 15.41
C LYS A 107 -13.23 -8.77 15.97
N PRO A 108 -13.21 -9.05 17.28
CA PRO A 108 -12.41 -10.14 17.82
C PRO A 108 -12.97 -11.51 17.43
N PHE A 109 -12.07 -12.46 17.19
CA PHE A 109 -12.37 -13.87 16.95
C PHE A 109 -11.93 -14.71 18.15
N THR A 110 -12.78 -15.64 18.58
CA THR A 110 -12.44 -16.63 19.60
C THR A 110 -11.51 -17.71 19.01
N ALA A 111 -10.89 -18.52 19.86
CA ALA A 111 -9.98 -19.59 19.42
C ALA A 111 -10.63 -20.60 18.45
N ASP A 112 -11.91 -20.92 18.66
CA ASP A 112 -12.68 -21.79 17.76
C ASP A 112 -13.02 -21.13 16.42
N GLN A 113 -13.05 -19.79 16.36
CA GLN A 113 -13.29 -19.02 15.14
C GLN A 113 -12.02 -18.68 14.37
N ALA A 114 -10.89 -18.52 15.08
CA ALA A 114 -9.63 -18.06 14.50
C ALA A 114 -8.93 -19.14 13.65
N VAL A 115 -8.23 -18.69 12.61
CA VAL A 115 -7.52 -19.54 11.64
C VAL A 115 -6.40 -20.32 12.31
N ASN A 116 -5.60 -19.66 13.16
CA ASN A 116 -4.50 -20.29 13.89
C ASN A 116 -4.94 -21.01 15.19
N GLY A 117 -6.23 -20.96 15.55
CA GLY A 117 -6.75 -21.55 16.79
C GLY A 117 -6.46 -20.75 18.06
N VAL A 118 -5.98 -19.51 17.96
CA VAL A 118 -5.68 -18.60 19.07
C VAL A 118 -6.69 -17.45 19.06
N ALA A 119 -7.28 -17.15 20.21
CA ALA A 119 -8.23 -16.04 20.31
C ALA A 119 -7.52 -14.69 20.14
N ASP A 120 -8.19 -13.76 19.45
CA ASP A 120 -7.79 -12.36 19.35
C ASP A 120 -7.78 -11.71 20.74
N THR A 121 -6.81 -10.85 21.01
CA THR A 121 -6.70 -10.11 22.28
C THR A 121 -7.19 -8.67 22.15
N SER A 122 -7.57 -8.03 23.26
CA SER A 122 -7.97 -6.62 23.26
C SER A 122 -6.83 -5.63 23.00
N THR A 123 -5.58 -6.08 23.08
CA THR A 123 -4.38 -5.22 22.94
C THR A 123 -3.72 -5.34 21.57
N GLN A 124 -4.15 -6.27 20.73
CA GLN A 124 -3.55 -6.43 19.41
C GLN A 124 -4.03 -5.32 18.46
N PRO A 125 -3.15 -4.84 17.55
CA PRO A 125 -3.46 -3.70 16.68
C PRO A 125 -4.41 -4.05 15.54
N LEU A 126 -4.70 -5.33 15.29
CA LEU A 126 -5.49 -5.81 14.17
C LEU A 126 -6.33 -7.01 14.59
N ALA A 127 -7.65 -6.93 14.39
CA ALA A 127 -8.58 -8.06 14.53
C ALA A 127 -9.32 -8.27 13.20
N GLY A 128 -10.55 -8.79 13.25
CA GLY A 128 -11.42 -8.92 12.10
C GLY A 128 -10.91 -9.84 11.01
N ASN A 129 -11.53 -9.79 9.85
CA ASN A 129 -11.14 -10.57 8.68
C ASN A 129 -9.68 -10.33 8.30
N PHE A 130 -9.13 -9.13 8.47
CA PHE A 130 -7.76 -8.80 8.09
C PHE A 130 -6.73 -9.53 8.95
N ASN A 131 -6.94 -9.65 10.27
CA ASN A 131 -6.07 -10.50 11.07
C ASN A 131 -6.17 -11.97 10.64
N GLN A 132 -7.38 -12.44 10.38
CA GLN A 132 -7.60 -13.84 9.95
C GLN A 132 -7.00 -14.14 8.58
N LEU A 133 -7.00 -13.18 7.64
CA LEU A 133 -6.32 -13.27 6.35
C LEU A 133 -4.79 -13.27 6.49
N LYS A 134 -4.25 -12.49 7.43
CA LYS A 134 -2.82 -12.52 7.79
C LYS A 134 -2.42 -13.90 8.31
N GLU A 135 -3.23 -14.50 9.19
CA GLU A 135 -3.03 -15.86 9.68
C GLU A 135 -3.14 -16.91 8.56
N LEU A 136 -4.14 -16.78 7.68
CA LEU A 136 -4.29 -17.64 6.50
C LEU A 136 -3.04 -17.59 5.61
N LYS A 137 -2.52 -16.38 5.34
CA LYS A 137 -1.32 -16.19 4.53
C LYS A 137 -0.07 -16.80 5.16
N ALA A 138 0.02 -16.81 6.49
CA ALA A 138 1.10 -17.49 7.20
C ALA A 138 1.04 -19.02 7.02
N LEU A 139 -0.16 -19.61 6.99
CA LEU A 139 -0.36 -21.04 6.73
C LEU A 139 -0.20 -21.40 5.23
N TYR A 140 -0.56 -20.50 4.32
CA TYR A 140 -0.54 -20.68 2.87
C TYR A 140 0.29 -19.58 2.19
N PRO A 141 1.63 -19.60 2.30
CA PRO A 141 2.48 -18.50 1.85
C PRO A 141 2.40 -18.24 0.34
N LYS A 142 2.00 -19.23 -0.47
CA LYS A 142 1.79 -19.10 -1.92
C LYS A 142 0.45 -18.48 -2.30
N LEU A 143 -0.57 -18.56 -1.44
CA LEU A 143 -1.90 -18.00 -1.70
C LEU A 143 -1.81 -16.48 -1.76
N LYS A 144 -2.16 -15.87 -2.89
CA LYS A 144 -2.26 -14.40 -2.96
C LYS A 144 -3.57 -13.93 -2.36
N ILE A 145 -3.52 -12.84 -1.63
CA ILE A 145 -4.70 -12.17 -1.10
C ILE A 145 -4.73 -10.80 -1.77
N ILE A 146 -5.82 -10.52 -2.48
CA ILE A 146 -6.07 -9.24 -3.13
C ILE A 146 -7.35 -8.64 -2.56
N ILE A 147 -7.58 -7.36 -2.84
CA ILE A 147 -8.80 -6.68 -2.46
C ILE A 147 -9.51 -6.15 -3.70
N SER A 148 -10.80 -6.44 -3.81
CA SER A 148 -11.63 -5.90 -4.87
C SER A 148 -12.27 -4.59 -4.41
N ILE A 149 -12.06 -3.52 -5.18
CA ILE A 149 -12.62 -2.20 -4.90
C ILE A 149 -13.90 -2.01 -5.71
N GLY A 150 -14.98 -1.60 -5.06
CA GLY A 150 -16.29 -1.37 -5.68
C GLY A 150 -17.20 -2.59 -5.60
N GLY A 151 -17.48 -3.22 -6.75
CA GLY A 151 -18.55 -4.21 -6.88
C GLY A 151 -19.90 -3.56 -7.21
N TRP A 152 -20.97 -4.36 -7.28
CA TRP A 152 -22.27 -3.88 -7.77
C TRP A 152 -22.77 -2.61 -7.07
N THR A 153 -22.73 -2.59 -5.74
CA THR A 153 -23.29 -1.49 -4.93
C THR A 153 -22.32 -0.31 -4.76
N TRP A 154 -21.02 -0.57 -4.71
CA TRP A 154 -20.01 0.43 -4.32
C TRP A 154 -19.20 1.01 -5.49
N SER A 155 -19.75 0.91 -6.71
CA SER A 155 -19.11 1.48 -7.92
C SER A 155 -19.56 2.92 -8.25
N ALA A 156 -20.47 3.52 -7.49
CA ALA A 156 -21.05 4.84 -7.81
C ALA A 156 -20.01 5.96 -7.95
N HIS A 157 -18.95 5.94 -7.13
CA HIS A 157 -17.90 6.97 -7.13
C HIS A 157 -16.71 6.63 -8.05
N PHE A 158 -16.68 5.45 -8.66
CA PHE A 158 -15.51 4.94 -9.37
C PHE A 158 -15.09 5.84 -10.55
N SER A 159 -16.06 6.28 -11.37
CA SER A 159 -15.78 7.14 -12.53
C SER A 159 -15.14 8.47 -12.12
N ALA A 160 -15.62 9.09 -11.04
CA ALA A 160 -15.06 10.33 -10.51
C ALA A 160 -13.66 10.12 -9.92
N ALA A 161 -13.46 9.03 -9.16
CA ALA A 161 -12.18 8.68 -8.56
C ALA A 161 -11.11 8.34 -9.62
N ALA A 162 -11.50 7.69 -10.71
CA ALA A 162 -10.61 7.31 -11.82
C ALA A 162 -10.31 8.45 -12.82
N SER A 163 -10.90 9.63 -12.64
CA SER A 163 -10.62 10.79 -13.51
C SER A 163 -9.16 11.25 -13.38
N PRO A 164 -8.56 11.87 -14.41
CA PRO A 164 -7.17 12.35 -14.37
C PRO A 164 -6.86 13.27 -13.18
N GLN A 165 -7.86 14.01 -12.69
CA GLN A 165 -7.75 14.92 -11.55
C GLN A 165 -7.64 14.19 -10.22
N ASN A 166 -8.24 13.01 -10.08
CA ASN A 166 -8.43 12.32 -8.80
C ASN A 166 -7.69 10.98 -8.71
N VAL A 167 -7.30 10.36 -9.83
CA VAL A 167 -6.75 9.00 -9.85
C VAL A 167 -5.51 8.84 -8.97
N SER A 168 -4.65 9.87 -8.91
CA SER A 168 -3.46 9.85 -8.07
C SER A 168 -3.81 9.80 -6.57
N SER A 169 -4.72 10.66 -6.10
CA SER A 169 -5.13 10.66 -4.69
C SER A 169 -5.94 9.42 -4.32
N PHE A 170 -6.80 8.95 -5.24
CA PHE A 170 -7.54 7.71 -5.09
C PHE A 170 -6.59 6.51 -4.92
N VAL A 171 -5.64 6.31 -5.85
CA VAL A 171 -4.67 5.20 -5.78
C VAL A 171 -3.81 5.30 -4.53
N HIS A 172 -3.32 6.50 -4.16
CA HIS A 172 -2.55 6.67 -2.92
C HIS A 172 -3.35 6.25 -1.68
N SER A 173 -4.63 6.61 -1.58
CA SER A 173 -5.47 6.20 -0.44
C SER A 173 -5.65 4.68 -0.37
N CYS A 174 -5.78 4.00 -1.52
CA CYS A 174 -5.91 2.55 -1.56
C CYS A 174 -4.61 1.85 -1.14
N ILE A 175 -3.45 2.37 -1.58
CA ILE A 175 -2.13 1.86 -1.17
C ILE A 175 -1.94 2.05 0.33
N ASP A 176 -2.21 3.26 0.83
CA ASP A 176 -2.05 3.59 2.25
C ASP A 176 -2.86 2.64 3.14
N GLN A 177 -4.14 2.46 2.82
CA GLN A 177 -5.03 1.65 3.63
C GLN A 177 -4.76 0.14 3.50
N TYR A 178 -4.61 -0.39 2.28
CA TYR A 178 -4.65 -1.83 2.04
C TYR A 178 -3.30 -2.49 1.74
N ILE A 179 -2.30 -1.71 1.33
CA ILE A 179 -0.95 -2.22 1.07
C ILE A 179 -0.01 -1.89 2.23
N LEU A 180 -0.03 -0.65 2.72
CA LEU A 180 0.75 -0.23 3.89
C LEU A 180 0.06 -0.60 5.21
N GLY A 181 -1.26 -0.80 5.19
CA GLY A 181 -2.03 -1.29 6.33
C GLY A 181 -2.45 -0.20 7.31
N ASN A 182 -2.51 1.06 6.87
CA ASN A 182 -2.97 2.18 7.68
C ASN A 182 -4.51 2.16 7.75
N GLN A 183 -5.08 1.40 8.69
CA GLN A 183 -6.53 1.22 8.85
C GLN A 183 -7.28 2.45 9.42
N ALA A 184 -6.60 3.59 9.49
CA ALA A 184 -7.15 4.88 9.83
C ALA A 184 -6.67 5.89 8.78
N GLY A 185 -7.49 6.10 7.74
CA GLY A 185 -7.30 7.26 6.89
C GLY A 185 -7.42 8.54 7.73
N PRO A 186 -6.81 9.67 7.32
CA PRO A 186 -7.02 10.95 7.98
C PRO A 186 -8.51 11.31 7.99
N GLY A 187 -9.19 11.18 9.14
CA GLY A 187 -10.61 11.52 9.31
C GLY A 187 -11.48 10.53 10.09
N SER A 188 -10.93 9.47 10.70
CA SER A 188 -11.71 8.52 11.53
C SER A 188 -11.54 8.71 13.05
N MET A 189 -11.53 9.97 13.50
CA MET A 189 -11.91 10.39 14.86
C MET A 189 -12.88 11.56 14.76
#